data_AF-R6YWJ9-F1
#
_entry.id   AF-R6YWJ9-F1
#
_cell.length_a   1.000
_cell.length_b   1.000
_cell.length_c   1.000
_cell.angle_alpha   90.00
_cell.angle_beta   90.00
_cell.angle_gamma   90.00
#
_symmetry.space_group_name_H-M   'P 1'
#
loop_
_entity.id
_entity.type
_entity.pdbx_description
1 polymer ?
#
loop_
_entity_poly.entity_id
_entity_poly.type
_entity_poly.pdbx_seq_one_letter_code
_entity_poly.pdbx_strand_id
1 'polypeptide(L)'
;MQFSGLSNWNLANNRFVYKAIGIWANVCRFVLAAVFLFSGFVKANDPLGTVYKLQDYLEAWGLPEWKDTLIPYIGSMAMGAFEFTMGIYLLFGIRRRVSSILVLLCMCFMTPLTLWLALDNPISDCGCFGDAVILTNWETFGKNVILLIAAVSAYRWNRRLVKFVTDKVDWLIGLYTIGSILFFSLYCLTHLPILDFRPYYIGADIRQGMEIPEGKKPPVYETRFIYEKDGVQKEFTIDNFPSDSTWKFIDSKTILKEKGYEPPIHDFTIVSQEDGSDLTDEILDDESYTFLLVAPWLRQADEGAMDLINELYDYSVIHGYRFLCLTASGDQDIAFWQENTGAEYPFALMDEITLKTMVRSNPGVILLQQGVVVNKWSASQIPDEYQLHDALDKLDIGQVNRKTVTHKVVELVAWFVCPLLFFTLLDLIWLRIKAVRKKRREDTEREETKTAE
;
A
#
# COMPACT_ATOMS: atom_id res chain seq x y z
N MET A 1 -20.94 48.89 0.65
CA MET A 1 -19.66 49.60 0.42
C MET A 1 -19.04 49.10 -0.87
N GLN A 2 -19.01 49.95 -1.89
CA GLN A 2 -18.31 49.73 -3.15
C GLN A 2 -16.80 49.63 -2.88
N PHE A 3 -16.17 48.51 -3.24
CA PHE A 3 -14.72 48.47 -3.45
C PHE A 3 -14.42 48.96 -4.87
N SER A 4 -14.62 50.26 -5.08
CA SER A 4 -14.04 51.02 -6.18
C SER A 4 -12.77 51.69 -5.67
N GLY A 5 -11.64 50.99 -5.76
CA GLY A 5 -10.38 51.52 -5.29
C GLY A 5 -9.29 50.46 -5.32
N LEU A 6 -8.75 50.21 -6.51
CA LEU A 6 -7.39 49.78 -6.82
C LEU A 6 -7.28 49.57 -8.35
N SER A 7 -7.61 50.61 -9.11
CA SER A 7 -7.18 50.72 -10.51
C SER A 7 -5.73 51.20 -10.53
N ASN A 8 -4.92 50.58 -11.39
CA ASN A 8 -3.50 50.83 -11.67
C ASN A 8 -2.50 49.90 -10.95
N TRP A 9 -2.65 48.59 -11.18
CA TRP A 9 -1.50 47.68 -11.27
C TRP A 9 -1.20 47.44 -12.75
N ASN A 10 0.02 47.77 -13.20
CA ASN A 10 0.51 47.75 -14.58
C ASN A 10 0.02 46.57 -15.45
N LEU A 11 -0.62 46.84 -16.60
CA LEU A 11 -1.16 45.80 -17.51
C LEU A 11 -0.10 44.82 -18.07
N ALA A 12 1.14 45.28 -18.28
CA ALA A 12 2.24 44.42 -18.74
C ALA A 12 2.75 43.49 -17.61
N ASN A 13 2.87 44.03 -16.40
CA ASN A 13 3.24 43.26 -15.20
C ASN A 13 2.11 42.27 -14.83
N ASN A 14 0.85 42.66 -15.05
CA ASN A 14 -0.32 41.79 -14.89
C ASN A 14 -0.32 40.60 -15.84
N ARG A 15 0.17 40.72 -17.09
CA ARG A 15 0.23 39.57 -18.00
C ARG A 15 1.29 38.57 -17.57
N PHE A 16 2.45 39.05 -17.07
CA PHE A 16 3.49 38.18 -16.52
C PHE A 16 3.02 37.49 -15.23
N VAL A 17 2.51 38.24 -14.26
CA VAL A 17 1.95 37.70 -13.01
C VAL A 17 0.78 36.77 -13.29
N TYR A 18 -0.08 37.08 -14.27
CA TYR A 18 -1.19 36.21 -14.67
C TYR A 18 -0.69 34.86 -15.21
N LYS A 19 0.32 34.88 -16.09
CA LYS A 19 0.95 33.66 -16.61
C LYS A 19 1.67 32.88 -15.50
N ALA A 20 2.45 33.57 -14.66
CA ALA A 20 3.19 32.97 -13.56
C ALA A 20 2.26 32.23 -12.57
N ILE A 21 1.14 32.85 -12.18
CA ILE A 21 0.12 32.22 -11.34
C ILE A 21 -0.51 31.00 -12.05
N GLY A 22 -0.75 31.09 -13.37
CA GLY A 22 -1.25 29.96 -14.14
C GLY A 22 -0.27 28.79 -14.16
N ILE A 23 1.03 29.06 -14.37
CA ILE A 23 2.09 28.05 -14.33
C ILE A 23 2.17 27.43 -12.94
N TRP A 24 2.25 28.25 -11.89
CA TRP A 24 2.28 27.81 -10.49
C TRP A 24 1.12 26.87 -10.17
N ALA A 25 -0.12 27.28 -10.49
CA ALA A 25 -1.30 26.46 -10.23
C ALA A 25 -1.26 25.10 -10.93
N ASN A 26 -0.74 25.05 -12.16
CA ASN A 26 -0.59 23.78 -12.89
C ASN A 26 0.56 22.93 -12.33
N VAL A 27 1.68 23.52 -11.89
CA VAL A 27 2.75 22.80 -11.19
C VAL A 27 2.21 22.16 -9.91
N CYS A 28 1.54 22.94 -9.05
CA CYS A 28 0.90 22.41 -7.84
C CYS A 28 -0.09 21.28 -8.18
N ARG A 29 -0.89 21.45 -9.24
CA ARG A 29 -1.83 20.42 -9.71
C ARG A 29 -1.12 19.14 -10.10
N PHE A 30 -0.02 19.20 -10.86
CA PHE A 30 0.70 18.01 -11.30
C PHE A 30 1.41 17.30 -10.14
N VAL A 31 1.96 18.05 -9.18
CA VAL A 31 2.53 17.48 -7.95
C VAL A 31 1.44 16.74 -7.16
N LEU A 32 0.29 17.36 -6.93
CA LEU A 32 -0.84 16.71 -6.27
C LEU A 32 -1.33 15.49 -7.06
N ALA A 33 -1.46 15.60 -8.38
CA ALA A 33 -1.89 14.50 -9.23
C ALA A 33 -0.93 13.30 -9.11
N ALA A 34 0.39 13.53 -9.19
CA ALA A 34 1.38 12.47 -9.08
C ALA A 34 1.32 11.77 -7.72
N VAL A 35 1.23 12.54 -6.63
CA VAL A 35 1.16 11.98 -5.27
C VAL A 35 -0.13 11.19 -5.06
N PHE A 36 -1.29 11.73 -5.42
CA PHE A 36 -2.58 11.06 -5.25
C PHE A 36 -2.71 9.83 -6.17
N LEU A 37 -2.18 9.88 -7.40
CA LEU A 37 -2.14 8.71 -8.28
C LEU A 37 -1.27 7.60 -7.70
N PHE A 38 -0.05 7.93 -7.27
CA PHE A 38 0.86 6.95 -6.70
C PHE A 38 0.29 6.35 -5.41
N SER A 39 -0.19 7.20 -4.51
CA SER A 39 -0.82 6.83 -3.24
C SER A 39 -2.03 5.90 -3.47
N GLY A 40 -2.96 6.28 -4.34
CA GLY A 40 -4.15 5.47 -4.64
C GLY A 40 -3.81 4.15 -5.34
N PHE A 41 -2.80 4.15 -6.21
CA PHE A 41 -2.33 2.92 -6.87
C PHE A 41 -1.72 1.94 -5.87
N VAL A 42 -0.83 2.41 -4.98
CA VAL A 42 -0.19 1.51 -4.00
C VAL A 42 -1.22 0.91 -3.06
N LYS A 43 -2.20 1.71 -2.59
CA LYS A 43 -3.31 1.19 -1.77
C LYS A 43 -4.18 0.18 -2.51
N ALA A 44 -4.40 0.36 -3.81
CA ALA A 44 -5.15 -0.60 -4.61
C ALA A 44 -4.35 -1.87 -4.92
N ASN A 45 -3.02 -1.78 -5.00
CA ASN A 45 -2.12 -2.93 -5.20
C ASN A 45 -1.95 -3.76 -3.92
N ASP A 46 -1.96 -3.12 -2.74
CA ASP A 46 -1.98 -3.80 -1.44
C ASP A 46 -3.13 -3.28 -0.54
N PRO A 47 -4.37 -3.72 -0.83
CA PRO A 47 -5.54 -3.31 -0.06
C PRO A 47 -5.51 -3.88 1.37
N LEU A 48 -4.94 -5.07 1.59
CA LEU A 48 -4.80 -5.68 2.92
C LEU A 48 -3.81 -4.89 3.79
N GLY A 49 -2.70 -4.42 3.23
CA GLY A 49 -1.79 -3.52 3.95
C GLY A 49 -2.50 -2.26 4.46
N THR A 50 -3.40 -1.68 3.66
CA THR A 50 -4.22 -0.52 4.07
C THR A 50 -5.27 -0.91 5.12
N VAL A 51 -5.84 -2.12 5.06
CA VAL A 51 -6.75 -2.66 6.09
C VAL A 51 -6.03 -2.71 7.44
N TYR A 52 -4.83 -3.30 7.49
CA TYR A 52 -4.06 -3.39 8.73
C TYR A 52 -3.74 -2.00 9.29
N LYS A 53 -3.35 -1.03 8.44
CA LYS A 53 -3.15 0.35 8.91
C LYS A 53 -4.43 0.98 9.46
N LEU A 54 -5.58 0.78 8.82
CA LEU A 54 -6.87 1.27 9.35
C LEU A 54 -7.23 0.62 10.68
N GLN A 55 -6.93 -0.67 10.84
CA GLN A 55 -7.09 -1.38 12.10
C GLN A 55 -6.21 -0.78 13.21
N ASP A 56 -4.94 -0.46 12.92
CA ASP A 56 -4.03 0.22 13.85
C ASP A 56 -4.57 1.59 14.28
N TYR A 57 -5.14 2.37 13.35
CA TYR A 57 -5.78 3.66 13.69
C TYR A 57 -7.03 3.48 14.56
N LEU A 58 -7.89 2.51 14.25
CA LEU A 58 -9.08 2.23 15.06
C LEU A 58 -8.70 1.83 16.48
N GLU A 59 -7.65 1.02 16.63
CA GLU A 59 -7.11 0.62 17.92
C GLU A 59 -6.53 1.83 18.69
N ALA A 60 -5.73 2.66 18.04
CA ALA A 60 -5.17 3.88 18.63
C ALA A 60 -6.25 4.92 19.01
N TRP A 61 -7.40 4.93 18.33
CA TRP A 61 -8.55 5.78 18.66
C TRP A 61 -9.49 5.17 19.71
N GLY A 62 -9.18 3.97 20.24
CA GLY A 62 -9.99 3.31 21.26
C GLY A 62 -11.29 2.70 20.72
N LEU A 63 -11.32 2.31 19.44
CA LEU A 63 -12.45 1.66 18.76
C LEU A 63 -12.10 0.22 18.31
N PRO A 64 -11.61 -0.67 19.20
CA PRO A 64 -11.17 -2.02 18.81
C PRO A 64 -12.31 -2.89 18.27
N GLU A 65 -13.56 -2.64 18.72
CA GLU A 65 -14.74 -3.39 18.25
C GLU A 65 -14.97 -3.28 16.72
N TRP A 66 -14.43 -2.23 16.09
CA TRP A 66 -14.62 -1.99 14.65
C TRP A 66 -13.50 -2.62 13.82
N LYS A 67 -12.41 -3.08 14.46
CA LYS A 67 -11.21 -3.63 13.85
C LYS A 67 -11.50 -4.84 12.96
N ASP A 68 -12.34 -5.75 13.44
CA ASP A 68 -12.62 -7.03 12.77
C ASP A 68 -13.91 -7.00 11.93
N THR A 69 -14.46 -5.81 11.69
CA THR A 69 -15.67 -5.64 10.89
C THR A 69 -15.34 -5.44 9.40
N LEU A 70 -16.37 -5.32 8.55
CA LEU A 70 -16.18 -4.97 7.13
C LEU A 70 -15.69 -3.51 6.92
N ILE A 71 -15.63 -2.69 7.96
CA ILE A 71 -15.36 -1.25 7.85
C ILE A 71 -13.93 -0.98 7.34
N PRO A 72 -12.85 -1.60 7.89
CA PRO A 72 -11.51 -1.41 7.36
C PRO A 72 -11.37 -1.85 5.90
N TYR A 73 -12.03 -2.95 5.50
CA TYR A 73 -12.00 -3.45 4.12
C TYR A 73 -12.64 -2.47 3.13
N ILE A 74 -13.84 -1.99 3.44
CA ILE A 74 -14.53 -0.98 2.63
C ILE A 74 -13.74 0.34 2.64
N GLY A 75 -13.21 0.74 3.79
CA GLY A 75 -12.39 1.94 3.96
C GLY A 75 -11.13 1.90 3.09
N SER A 76 -10.40 0.79 3.10
CA SER A 76 -9.20 0.57 2.29
C SER A 76 -9.48 0.76 0.80
N MET A 77 -10.48 0.05 0.27
CA MET A 77 -10.88 0.16 -1.13
C MET A 77 -11.37 1.57 -1.49
N ALA A 78 -12.18 2.18 -0.62
CA ALA A 78 -12.72 3.52 -0.84
C ALA A 78 -11.61 4.58 -0.85
N MET A 79 -10.62 4.48 0.04
CA MET A 79 -9.48 5.40 0.08
C MET A 79 -8.61 5.27 -1.17
N GLY A 80 -8.24 4.04 -1.56
CA GLY A 80 -7.47 3.80 -2.78
C GLY A 80 -8.18 4.31 -4.03
N ALA A 81 -9.48 4.01 -4.17
CA ALA A 81 -10.29 4.47 -5.29
C ALA A 81 -10.46 6.00 -5.30
N PHE A 82 -10.69 6.62 -4.14
CA PHE A 82 -10.81 8.07 -4.01
C PHE A 82 -9.52 8.78 -4.43
N GLU A 83 -8.38 8.37 -3.86
CA GLU A 83 -7.09 9.00 -4.13
C GLU A 83 -6.70 8.87 -5.59
N PHE A 84 -6.80 7.67 -6.15
CA PHE A 84 -6.47 7.42 -7.55
C PHE A 84 -7.38 8.24 -8.49
N THR A 85 -8.68 8.27 -8.21
CA THR A 85 -9.65 9.06 -8.99
C THR A 85 -9.38 10.56 -8.91
N MET A 86 -9.06 11.09 -7.73
CA MET A 86 -8.67 12.49 -7.57
C MET A 86 -7.37 12.81 -8.28
N GLY A 87 -6.41 11.87 -8.27
CA GLY A 87 -5.20 11.92 -9.06
C GLY A 87 -5.48 12.09 -10.56
N ILE A 88 -6.34 11.25 -11.13
CA ILE A 88 -6.77 11.34 -12.55
C ILE A 88 -7.52 12.64 -12.81
N TYR A 89 -8.43 13.06 -11.93
CA TYR A 89 -9.19 14.30 -12.13
C TYR A 89 -8.28 15.53 -12.13
N LEU A 90 -7.28 15.57 -11.25
CA LEU A 90 -6.27 16.61 -11.26
C LEU A 90 -5.41 16.53 -12.53
N LEU A 91 -4.95 15.34 -12.93
CA LEU A 91 -4.10 15.14 -14.11
C LEU A 91 -4.77 15.63 -15.39
N PHE A 92 -6.02 15.25 -15.64
CA PHE A 92 -6.77 15.65 -16.84
C PHE A 92 -7.48 16.99 -16.71
N GLY A 93 -7.58 17.53 -15.49
CA GLY A 93 -8.35 18.75 -15.22
C GLY A 93 -9.85 18.55 -15.33
N ILE A 94 -10.33 17.35 -14.98
CA ILE A 94 -11.75 16.98 -14.92
C ILE A 94 -12.36 17.61 -13.65
N ARG A 95 -13.56 18.19 -13.78
CA ARG A 95 -14.32 18.79 -12.66
C ARG A 95 -13.45 19.64 -11.71
N ARG A 96 -12.56 20.48 -12.26
CA ARG A 96 -11.50 21.24 -11.57
C ARG A 96 -11.91 21.89 -10.24
N ARG A 97 -13.14 22.41 -10.14
CA ARG A 97 -13.64 23.00 -8.90
C ARG A 97 -13.87 21.95 -7.83
N VAL A 98 -14.53 20.84 -8.18
CA VAL A 98 -14.85 19.76 -7.25
C VAL A 98 -13.57 19.01 -6.86
N SER A 99 -12.71 18.65 -7.83
CA SER A 99 -11.47 17.93 -7.53
C SER A 99 -10.54 18.72 -6.61
N SER A 100 -10.34 20.02 -6.87
CA SER A 100 -9.52 20.85 -5.96
C SER A 100 -10.16 21.06 -4.58
N ILE A 101 -11.49 21.09 -4.46
CA ILE A 101 -12.15 21.16 -3.14
C ILE A 101 -11.96 19.85 -2.38
N LEU A 102 -12.22 18.70 -3.00
CA LEU A 102 -12.09 17.39 -2.35
C LEU A 102 -10.65 17.12 -1.91
N VAL A 103 -9.67 17.44 -2.76
CA VAL A 103 -8.24 17.31 -2.41
C VAL A 103 -7.87 18.27 -1.27
N LEU A 104 -8.37 19.51 -1.29
CA LEU A 104 -8.14 20.43 -0.18
C LEU A 104 -8.75 19.93 1.13
N LEU A 105 -9.98 19.41 1.10
CA LEU A 105 -10.63 18.83 2.30
C LEU A 105 -9.84 17.63 2.83
N CYS A 106 -9.40 16.75 1.94
CA CYS A 106 -8.55 15.61 2.29
C CYS A 106 -7.25 16.09 2.95
N MET A 107 -6.55 17.07 2.37
CA MET A 107 -5.33 17.61 2.97
C MET A 107 -5.59 18.34 4.30
N CYS A 108 -6.69 19.08 4.42
CA CYS A 108 -7.08 19.73 5.68
C CYS A 108 -7.37 18.72 6.80
N PHE A 109 -7.77 17.50 6.47
CA PHE A 109 -7.94 16.40 7.42
C PHE A 109 -6.61 15.67 7.69
N MET A 110 -5.87 15.32 6.64
CA MET A 110 -4.63 14.55 6.75
C MET A 110 -3.49 15.32 7.42
N THR A 111 -3.38 16.65 7.21
CA THR A 111 -2.29 17.43 7.81
C THR A 111 -2.35 17.45 9.35
N PRO A 112 -3.50 17.78 10.00
CA PRO A 112 -3.64 17.64 11.45
C PRO A 112 -3.45 16.20 11.95
N LEU A 113 -3.99 15.20 11.23
CA LEU A 113 -3.78 13.79 11.58
C LEU A 113 -2.29 13.43 11.62
N THR A 114 -1.53 13.85 10.61
CA THR A 114 -0.08 13.61 10.60
C THR A 114 0.70 14.41 11.62
N LEU A 115 0.19 15.56 12.06
CA LEU A 115 0.78 16.29 13.19
C LEU A 115 0.60 15.50 14.49
N TRP A 116 -0.59 14.95 14.72
CA TRP A 116 -0.85 14.08 15.86
C TRP A 116 0.09 12.85 15.88
N LEU A 117 0.24 12.18 14.74
CA LEU A 117 1.20 11.07 14.61
C LEU A 117 2.64 11.48 14.91
N ALA A 118 3.07 12.66 14.46
CA ALA A 118 4.44 13.15 14.68
C ALA A 118 4.73 13.49 16.15
N LEU A 119 3.70 13.89 16.91
CA LEU A 119 3.82 14.24 18.32
C LEU A 119 3.72 13.01 19.22
N ASP A 120 2.68 12.20 19.04
CA ASP A 120 2.33 11.14 19.98
C ASP A 120 2.93 9.78 19.60
N ASN A 121 3.39 9.61 18.35
CA ASN A 121 3.89 8.36 17.76
C ASN A 121 3.10 7.10 18.16
N PRO A 122 1.75 7.11 18.03
CA PRO A 122 0.93 5.96 18.41
C PRO A 122 1.09 4.78 17.45
N ILE A 123 1.54 5.04 16.22
CA ILE A 123 1.73 4.07 15.14
C ILE A 123 3.06 4.40 14.43
N SER A 124 3.70 3.37 13.87
CA SER A 124 5.03 3.45 13.24
C SER A 124 5.11 4.38 12.03
N ASP A 125 4.05 4.42 11.20
CA ASP A 125 3.95 5.27 10.03
C ASP A 125 2.48 5.58 9.64
N CYS A 126 2.29 6.56 8.78
CA CYS A 126 0.95 7.04 8.40
C CYS A 126 0.21 6.12 7.40
N GLY A 127 0.90 5.21 6.70
CA GLY A 127 0.32 4.31 5.70
C GLY A 127 -0.06 4.96 4.37
N CYS A 128 0.27 6.25 4.15
CA CYS A 128 -0.11 6.98 2.94
C CYS A 128 0.35 6.28 1.63
N PHE A 129 1.57 5.74 1.61
CA PHE A 129 2.15 5.09 0.43
C PHE A 129 2.32 3.58 0.60
N GLY A 130 1.63 2.97 1.58
CA GLY A 130 1.84 1.57 1.96
C GLY A 130 3.32 1.23 2.14
N ASP A 131 3.69 0.00 1.79
CA ASP A 131 5.06 -0.51 1.90
C ASP A 131 6.00 0.00 0.79
N ALA A 132 5.48 0.75 -0.20
CA ALA A 132 6.32 1.26 -1.29
C ALA A 132 7.25 2.40 -0.84
N VAL A 133 6.80 3.25 0.08
CA VAL A 133 7.59 4.36 0.64
C VAL A 133 7.24 4.55 2.11
N ILE A 134 8.08 4.03 2.99
CA ILE A 134 7.96 4.20 4.44
C ILE A 134 8.63 5.53 4.81
N LEU A 135 7.84 6.47 5.31
CA LEU A 135 8.30 7.78 5.78
C LEU A 135 8.14 7.86 7.29
N THR A 136 9.07 8.55 7.95
CA THR A 136 8.89 8.85 9.37
C THR A 136 7.68 9.77 9.59
N ASN A 137 7.14 9.78 10.82
CA ASN A 137 5.98 10.62 11.14
C ASN A 137 6.24 12.11 10.87
N TRP A 138 7.45 12.60 11.18
CA TRP A 138 7.85 13.99 10.90
C TRP A 138 8.02 14.29 9.40
N GLU A 139 8.63 13.38 8.63
CA GLU A 139 8.72 13.54 7.17
C GLU A 139 7.34 13.55 6.51
N THR A 140 6.44 12.70 7.00
CA THR A 140 5.05 12.63 6.53
C THR A 140 4.31 13.94 6.80
N PHE A 141 4.44 14.49 8.01
CA PHE A 141 3.86 15.79 8.36
C PHE A 141 4.40 16.91 7.45
N GLY A 142 5.73 16.98 7.28
CA GLY A 142 6.38 17.98 6.40
C GLY A 142 5.89 17.89 4.96
N LYS A 143 5.81 16.68 4.40
CA LYS A 143 5.21 16.41 3.08
C LYS A 143 3.77 16.92 3.02
N ASN A 144 2.94 16.61 4.02
CA ASN A 144 1.53 17.01 4.04
C ASN A 144 1.34 18.53 4.14
N VAL A 145 2.25 19.25 4.81
CA VAL A 145 2.24 20.73 4.81
C VAL A 145 2.49 21.29 3.41
N ILE A 146 3.49 20.75 2.68
CA ILE A 146 3.78 21.16 1.30
C ILE A 146 2.59 20.85 0.38
N LEU A 147 2.00 19.66 0.51
CA LEU A 147 0.83 19.26 -0.27
C LEU A 147 -0.40 20.11 0.06
N LEU A 148 -0.57 20.53 1.31
CA LEU A 148 -1.63 21.45 1.70
C LEU A 148 -1.46 22.82 1.00
N ILE A 149 -0.24 23.36 0.94
CA ILE A 149 0.05 24.61 0.20
C ILE A 149 -0.27 24.45 -1.29
N ALA A 150 0.09 23.31 -1.88
CA ALA A 150 -0.24 22.99 -3.25
C ALA A 150 -1.76 22.87 -3.46
N ALA A 151 -2.49 22.24 -2.53
CA ALA A 151 -3.93 22.07 -2.58
C ALA A 151 -4.68 23.41 -2.47
N VAL A 152 -4.26 24.29 -1.55
CA VAL A 152 -4.77 25.66 -1.43
C VAL A 152 -4.54 26.43 -2.73
N SER A 153 -3.36 26.31 -3.32
CA SER A 153 -3.03 26.95 -4.61
C SER A 153 -3.92 26.44 -5.74
N ALA A 154 -4.07 25.13 -5.88
CA ALA A 154 -4.93 24.51 -6.90
C ALA A 154 -6.40 24.93 -6.73
N TYR A 155 -6.90 24.98 -5.49
CA TYR A 155 -8.25 25.45 -5.19
C TYR A 155 -8.44 26.93 -5.53
N ARG A 156 -7.53 27.80 -5.08
CA ARG A 156 -7.61 29.26 -5.28
C ARG A 156 -7.60 29.66 -6.76
N TRP A 157 -6.84 28.93 -7.58
CA TRP A 157 -6.69 29.19 -9.01
C TRP A 157 -7.29 28.08 -9.89
N ASN A 158 -8.31 27.37 -9.40
CA ASN A 158 -8.94 26.24 -10.10
C ASN A 158 -9.40 26.56 -11.54
N ARG A 159 -9.80 27.81 -11.82
CA ARG A 159 -10.21 28.26 -13.16
C ARG A 159 -9.06 28.32 -14.17
N ARG A 160 -7.80 28.36 -13.70
CA ARG A 160 -6.58 28.45 -14.52
C ARG A 160 -5.91 27.11 -14.80
N LEU A 161 -6.39 26.02 -14.19
CA LEU A 161 -5.88 24.68 -14.48
C LEU A 161 -6.16 24.35 -15.94
N VAL A 162 -5.26 23.67 -16.64
CA VAL A 162 -5.51 23.24 -18.02
C VAL A 162 -6.45 22.03 -17.99
N LYS A 163 -7.30 21.87 -19.00
CA LYS A 163 -8.16 20.68 -19.16
C LYS A 163 -7.78 20.02 -20.47
N PHE A 164 -7.51 18.73 -20.38
CA PHE A 164 -7.07 17.93 -21.52
C PHE A 164 -8.22 17.16 -22.19
N VAL A 165 -9.42 17.16 -21.60
CA VAL A 165 -10.58 16.37 -22.05
C VAL A 165 -11.85 17.23 -22.17
N THR A 166 -12.77 16.85 -23.06
CA THR A 166 -14.05 17.54 -23.22
C THR A 166 -15.06 17.17 -22.15
N ASP A 167 -15.98 18.09 -21.81
CA ASP A 167 -17.04 17.86 -20.81
C ASP A 167 -17.91 16.62 -21.10
N LYS A 168 -17.97 16.16 -22.36
CA LYS A 168 -18.73 14.98 -22.79
C LYS A 168 -18.10 13.65 -22.41
N VAL A 169 -16.77 13.60 -22.29
CA VAL A 169 -16.00 12.37 -22.08
C VAL A 169 -15.42 12.31 -20.66
N ASP A 170 -15.36 13.45 -19.96
CA ASP A 170 -15.00 13.55 -18.54
C ASP A 170 -15.70 12.50 -17.65
N TRP A 171 -17.01 12.28 -17.82
CA TRP A 171 -17.76 11.32 -17.01
C TRP A 171 -17.39 9.87 -17.32
N LEU A 172 -17.12 9.56 -18.58
CA LEU A 172 -16.71 8.22 -19.03
C LEU A 172 -15.32 7.88 -18.49
N ILE A 173 -14.38 8.84 -18.54
CA ILE A 173 -13.05 8.67 -17.94
C ILE A 173 -13.18 8.44 -16.44
N GLY A 174 -13.98 9.25 -15.74
CA GLY A 174 -14.19 9.05 -14.29
C GLY A 174 -14.78 7.69 -13.95
N LEU A 175 -15.79 7.24 -14.70
CA LEU A 175 -16.38 5.92 -14.50
C LEU A 175 -15.38 4.78 -14.80
N TYR A 176 -14.63 4.89 -15.90
CA TYR A 176 -13.58 3.93 -16.26
C TYR A 176 -12.49 3.87 -15.20
N THR A 177 -12.03 5.02 -14.68
CA THR A 177 -11.03 5.08 -13.60
C THR A 177 -11.52 4.38 -12.35
N ILE A 178 -12.73 4.68 -11.88
CA ILE A 178 -13.31 4.07 -10.67
C ILE A 178 -13.50 2.57 -10.88
N GLY A 179 -14.08 2.15 -12.01
CA GLY A 179 -14.28 0.73 -12.30
C GLY A 179 -12.97 -0.05 -12.38
N SER A 180 -11.95 0.52 -13.06
CA SER A 180 -10.65 -0.14 -13.23
C SER A 180 -9.89 -0.27 -11.92
N ILE A 181 -9.87 0.77 -11.08
CA ILE A 181 -9.13 0.73 -9.81
C ILE A 181 -9.83 -0.18 -8.78
N LEU A 182 -11.16 -0.23 -8.77
CA LEU A 182 -11.91 -1.15 -7.93
C LEU A 182 -11.72 -2.61 -8.38
N PHE A 183 -11.80 -2.87 -9.68
CA PHE A 183 -11.50 -4.20 -10.23
C PHE A 183 -10.08 -4.64 -9.89
N PHE A 184 -9.09 -3.76 -10.08
CA PHE A 184 -7.71 -4.02 -9.73
C PHE A 184 -7.51 -4.31 -8.23
N SER A 185 -8.19 -3.54 -7.37
CA SER A 185 -8.13 -3.76 -5.92
C SER A 185 -8.78 -5.08 -5.49
N LEU A 186 -9.93 -5.45 -6.08
CA LEU A 186 -10.57 -6.75 -5.85
C LEU A 186 -9.70 -7.91 -6.35
N TYR A 187 -9.04 -7.73 -7.49
CA TYR A 187 -8.07 -8.68 -8.00
C TYR A 187 -6.93 -8.89 -6.99
N CYS A 188 -6.33 -7.81 -6.46
CA CYS A 188 -5.27 -7.90 -5.45
C CYS A 188 -5.73 -8.30 -4.02
N LEU A 189 -7.05 -8.39 -3.77
CA LEU A 189 -7.58 -9.00 -2.54
C LEU A 189 -7.69 -10.53 -2.68
N THR A 190 -8.01 -11.00 -3.88
CA THR A 190 -8.18 -12.43 -4.17
C THR A 190 -6.89 -13.10 -4.61
N HIS A 191 -6.00 -12.31 -5.24
CA HIS A 191 -4.68 -12.69 -5.70
C HIS A 191 -3.65 -11.88 -4.92
N LEU A 192 -2.40 -12.34 -4.88
CA LEU A 192 -1.34 -11.56 -4.25
C LEU A 192 -1.10 -10.22 -4.98
N PRO A 193 -0.57 -9.19 -4.28
CA PRO A 193 -0.15 -7.94 -4.91
C PRO A 193 0.75 -8.19 -6.12
N ILE A 194 0.40 -7.59 -7.26
CA ILE A 194 1.17 -7.78 -8.51
C ILE A 194 2.61 -7.25 -8.34
N LEU A 195 2.73 -6.11 -7.67
CA LEU A 195 3.99 -5.53 -7.24
C LEU A 195 4.15 -5.76 -5.74
N ASP A 196 5.13 -6.57 -5.36
CA ASP A 196 5.45 -6.80 -3.96
C ASP A 196 6.57 -5.84 -3.54
N PHE A 197 6.22 -4.87 -2.68
CA PHE A 197 7.18 -3.89 -2.12
C PHE A 197 7.76 -4.33 -0.79
N ARG A 198 7.26 -5.45 -0.24
CA ARG A 198 7.67 -6.00 1.05
C ARG A 198 9.00 -6.75 0.90
N PRO A 199 9.74 -6.97 1.98
CA PRO A 199 11.07 -7.59 1.91
C PRO A 199 11.05 -9.06 1.46
N TYR A 200 9.90 -9.71 1.41
CA TYR A 200 9.71 -11.11 0.99
C TYR A 200 9.22 -11.23 -0.47
N TYR A 201 9.68 -10.36 -1.37
CA TYR A 201 9.30 -10.44 -2.79
C TYR A 201 9.95 -11.67 -3.46
N ILE A 202 9.39 -12.12 -4.59
CA ILE A 202 9.96 -13.25 -5.36
C ILE A 202 11.39 -12.91 -5.81
N GLY A 203 12.35 -13.73 -5.40
CA GLY A 203 13.79 -13.54 -5.61
C GLY A 203 14.53 -12.87 -4.45
N ALA A 204 13.85 -12.53 -3.35
CA ALA A 204 14.48 -12.02 -2.15
C ALA A 204 15.22 -13.12 -1.39
N ASP A 205 16.44 -12.83 -0.95
CA ASP A 205 17.20 -13.66 -0.02
C ASP A 205 16.89 -13.22 1.41
N ILE A 206 16.27 -14.11 2.19
CA ILE A 206 15.83 -13.82 3.55
C ILE A 206 17.03 -13.61 4.48
N ARG A 207 18.08 -14.42 4.34
CA ARG A 207 19.29 -14.33 5.18
C ARG A 207 19.99 -13.00 4.93
N GLN A 208 20.18 -12.62 3.68
CA GLN A 208 20.72 -11.31 3.32
C GLN A 208 19.83 -10.16 3.82
N GLY A 209 18.50 -10.34 3.81
CA GLY A 209 17.55 -9.35 4.31
C GLY A 209 17.60 -9.12 5.83
N MET A 210 18.14 -10.07 6.60
CA MET A 210 18.35 -9.97 8.05
C MET A 210 19.68 -9.32 8.43
N GLU A 211 20.64 -9.24 7.51
CA GLU A 211 21.97 -8.72 7.80
C GLU A 211 21.98 -7.19 8.00
N ILE A 212 22.71 -6.74 9.02
CA ILE A 212 23.03 -5.33 9.20
C ILE A 212 24.33 -5.04 8.44
N PRO A 213 24.33 -4.13 7.44
CA PRO A 213 25.53 -3.82 6.67
C PRO A 213 26.68 -3.31 7.55
N GLU A 214 27.92 -3.66 7.19
CA GLU A 214 29.12 -3.23 7.92
C GLU A 214 29.14 -1.69 8.11
N GLY A 215 29.35 -1.26 9.36
CA GLY A 215 29.43 0.16 9.74
C GLY A 215 28.10 0.81 10.12
N LYS A 216 26.96 0.10 9.98
CA LYS A 216 25.68 0.53 10.57
C LYS A 216 25.56 -0.01 12.00
N LYS A 217 25.08 0.83 12.92
CA LYS A 217 24.81 0.41 14.30
C LYS A 217 23.36 -0.06 14.44
N PRO A 218 23.09 -1.12 15.22
CA PRO A 218 21.72 -1.53 15.53
C PRO A 218 21.01 -0.43 16.35
N PRO A 219 19.66 -0.41 16.36
CA PRO A 219 18.91 0.50 17.21
C PRO A 219 19.25 0.27 18.68
N VAL A 220 19.44 1.37 19.42
CA VAL A 220 19.73 1.33 20.85
C VAL A 220 18.46 1.68 21.59
N TYR A 221 17.90 0.71 22.29
CA TYR A 221 16.78 0.89 23.20
C TYR A 221 17.30 1.16 24.61
N GLU A 222 16.66 2.10 25.31
CA GLU A 222 16.91 2.40 26.71
C GLU A 222 15.63 2.10 27.49
N THR A 223 15.68 1.09 28.36
CA THR A 223 14.57 0.79 29.27
C THR A 223 14.63 1.74 30.46
N ARG A 224 13.56 2.52 30.64
CA ARG A 224 13.33 3.40 31.79
C ARG A 224 12.29 2.79 32.72
N PHE A 225 12.64 2.65 33.98
CA PHE A 225 11.75 2.15 35.02
C PHE A 225 11.14 3.34 35.76
N ILE A 226 9.81 3.36 35.87
CA ILE A 226 9.06 4.34 36.63
C ILE A 226 8.87 3.78 38.05
N TYR A 227 9.42 4.49 39.03
CA TYR A 227 9.30 4.16 40.44
C TYR A 227 8.61 5.28 41.21
N GLU A 228 7.83 4.91 42.22
CA GLU A 228 7.14 5.84 43.12
C GLU A 228 7.71 5.76 44.54
N LYS A 229 7.96 6.93 45.14
CA LYS A 229 8.27 7.08 46.55
C LYS A 229 7.57 8.33 47.09
N ASP A 230 6.84 8.18 48.18
CA ASP A 230 6.09 9.26 48.86
C ASP A 230 5.16 10.06 47.93
N GLY A 231 4.51 9.40 46.96
CA GLY A 231 3.61 10.04 46.00
C GLY A 231 4.30 10.77 44.84
N VAL A 232 5.63 10.70 44.74
CA VAL A 232 6.41 11.29 43.65
C VAL A 232 6.93 10.17 42.74
N GLN A 233 6.55 10.22 41.46
CA GLN A 233 7.03 9.30 40.43
C GLN A 233 8.32 9.83 39.80
N LYS A 234 9.33 8.95 39.64
CA LYS A 234 10.58 9.25 38.95
C LYS A 234 10.98 8.12 38.01
N GLU A 235 11.58 8.50 36.88
CA GLU A 235 12.16 7.58 35.90
C GLU A 235 13.64 7.30 36.23
N PHE A 236 14.02 6.02 36.17
CA PHE A 236 15.38 5.55 36.37
C PHE A 236 15.81 4.67 35.18
N THR A 237 17.06 4.77 34.77
CA THR A 237 17.66 3.86 33.77
C THR A 237 18.37 2.70 34.48
N ILE A 238 18.75 1.64 33.74
CA ILE A 238 19.59 0.54 34.27
C ILE A 238 20.85 1.09 34.96
N ASP A 239 21.49 2.09 34.36
CA ASP A 239 22.73 2.68 34.89
C ASP A 239 22.52 3.58 36.12
N ASN A 240 21.29 4.07 36.32
CA ASN A 240 20.95 5.00 37.39
C ASN A 240 19.84 4.42 38.28
N PHE A 241 19.89 3.11 38.52
CA PHE A 241 18.88 2.41 39.30
C PHE A 241 19.01 2.77 40.79
N PRO A 242 17.91 3.11 41.49
CA PRO A 242 17.98 3.45 42.90
C PRO A 242 18.29 2.19 43.72
N SER A 243 19.38 2.23 44.50
CA SER A 243 19.78 1.14 45.40
C SER A 243 18.98 1.07 46.72
N ASP A 244 17.95 1.90 46.86
CA ASP A 244 17.11 2.06 48.05
C ASP A 244 15.79 1.28 47.88
N SER A 245 15.49 0.36 48.79
CA SER A 245 14.31 -0.52 48.75
C SER A 245 12.98 0.16 49.03
N THR A 246 12.98 1.47 49.32
CA THR A 246 11.77 2.27 49.57
C THR A 246 11.02 2.69 48.30
N TRP A 247 11.62 2.51 47.12
CA TRP A 247 10.99 2.80 45.83
C TRP A 247 10.10 1.64 45.38
N LYS A 248 8.85 1.91 45.01
CA LYS A 248 7.92 0.93 44.45
C LYS A 248 7.89 0.99 42.94
N PHE A 249 8.09 -0.13 42.27
CA PHE A 249 7.98 -0.23 40.82
C PHE A 249 6.53 -0.02 40.39
N ILE A 250 6.31 0.87 39.42
CA ILE A 250 5.00 1.15 38.83
C ILE A 250 4.93 0.52 37.44
N ASP A 251 5.87 0.87 36.57
CA ASP A 251 5.84 0.56 35.14
C ASP A 251 7.24 0.65 34.54
N SER A 252 7.47 0.03 33.38
CA SER A 252 8.72 0.15 32.62
C SER A 252 8.43 0.53 31.18
N LYS A 253 9.07 1.58 30.70
CA LYS A 253 8.95 2.05 29.31
C LYS A 253 10.27 1.86 28.58
N THR A 254 10.24 1.12 27.49
CA THR A 254 11.38 1.01 26.58
C THR A 254 11.30 2.17 25.59
N ILE A 255 12.31 3.05 25.61
CA ILE A 255 12.38 4.21 24.73
C ILE A 255 13.50 3.98 23.72
N LEU A 256 13.20 4.16 22.43
CA LEU A 256 14.22 4.15 21.38
C LEU A 256 15.12 5.38 21.56
N LYS A 257 16.36 5.16 22.00
CA LYS A 257 17.33 6.23 22.27
C LYS A 257 18.04 6.67 20.99
N GLU A 258 18.43 5.71 20.17
CA GLU A 258 19.02 5.96 18.85
C GLU A 258 18.36 5.05 17.81
N LYS A 259 17.74 5.68 16.80
CA LYS A 259 17.20 4.98 15.63
C LYS A 259 18.38 4.51 14.78
N GLY A 260 18.93 3.35 15.15
CA GLY A 260 19.95 2.64 14.38
C GLY A 260 19.40 2.11 13.07
N TYR A 261 20.20 1.31 12.37
CA TYR A 261 19.75 0.60 11.18
C TYR A 261 18.96 -0.63 11.60
N GLU A 262 17.73 -0.70 11.12
CA GLU A 262 16.85 -1.85 11.27
C GLU A 262 16.86 -2.62 9.94
N PRO A 263 17.17 -3.92 9.95
CA PRO A 263 17.19 -4.71 8.73
C PRO A 263 15.77 -4.80 8.11
N PRO A 264 15.67 -4.84 6.77
CA PRO A 264 14.38 -4.98 6.10
C PRO A 264 13.58 -6.19 6.58
N ILE A 265 14.28 -7.29 6.89
CA ILE A 265 13.71 -8.47 7.53
C ILE A 265 14.21 -8.48 8.98
N HIS A 266 13.28 -8.31 9.90
CA HIS A 266 13.48 -8.50 11.34
C HIS A 266 12.42 -9.49 11.83
N ASP A 267 12.65 -10.06 13.01
CA ASP A 267 11.73 -11.00 13.66
C ASP A 267 11.33 -12.22 12.80
N PHE A 268 12.24 -12.63 11.90
CA PHE A 268 12.12 -13.87 11.14
C PHE A 268 12.63 -15.02 12.02
N THR A 269 11.76 -15.56 12.85
CA THR A 269 12.06 -16.71 13.71
C THR A 269 10.95 -17.74 13.58
N ILE A 270 11.34 -18.97 13.25
CA ILE A 270 10.43 -20.10 13.06
C ILE A 270 10.62 -21.05 14.23
N VAL A 271 9.61 -21.15 15.10
CA VAL A 271 9.66 -22.01 16.29
C VAL A 271 8.77 -23.22 16.07
N SER A 272 9.33 -24.42 16.11
CA SER A 272 8.57 -25.67 16.04
C SER A 272 7.46 -25.70 17.09
N GLN A 273 6.23 -26.02 16.68
CA GLN A 273 5.12 -26.14 17.62
C GLN A 273 5.22 -27.41 18.48
N GLU A 274 5.87 -28.47 17.99
CA GLU A 274 5.94 -29.76 18.67
C GLU A 274 6.89 -29.74 19.88
N ASP A 275 8.08 -29.16 19.72
CA ASP A 275 9.16 -29.21 20.71
C ASP A 275 9.73 -27.84 21.10
N GLY A 276 9.28 -26.76 20.46
CA GLY A 276 9.75 -25.40 20.74
C GLY A 276 11.16 -25.10 20.22
N SER A 277 11.72 -25.95 19.36
CA SER A 277 13.03 -25.73 18.73
C SER A 277 12.99 -24.58 17.72
N ASP A 278 14.10 -23.85 17.59
CA ASP A 278 14.28 -22.85 16.54
C ASP A 278 14.71 -23.53 15.24
N LEU A 279 13.85 -23.47 14.23
CA LEU A 279 14.04 -24.09 12.91
C LEU A 279 14.58 -23.10 11.86
N THR A 280 14.86 -21.86 12.26
CA THR A 280 15.13 -20.76 11.32
C THR A 280 16.35 -21.05 10.44
N ASP A 281 17.49 -21.34 11.03
CA ASP A 281 18.72 -21.61 10.27
C ASP A 281 18.60 -22.89 9.44
N GLU A 282 17.94 -23.92 9.97
CA GLU A 282 17.70 -25.18 9.25
C GLU A 282 16.90 -24.96 7.97
N ILE A 283 15.84 -24.15 8.03
CA ILE A 283 14.99 -23.84 6.87
C ILE A 283 15.69 -22.92 5.87
N LEU A 284 16.46 -21.95 6.35
CA LEU A 284 17.16 -21.00 5.47
C LEU A 284 18.39 -21.63 4.80
N ASP A 285 19.01 -22.63 5.42
CA ASP A 285 20.18 -23.32 4.87
C ASP A 285 19.82 -24.59 4.10
N ASP A 286 18.53 -24.96 4.03
CA ASP A 286 18.07 -26.13 3.26
C ASP A 286 18.35 -25.92 1.75
N GLU A 287 19.21 -26.78 1.19
CA GLU A 287 19.53 -26.80 -0.24
C GLU A 287 18.35 -27.30 -1.09
N SER A 288 17.44 -28.06 -0.47
CA SER A 288 16.20 -28.54 -1.08
C SER A 288 15.12 -27.45 -1.05
N TYR A 289 13.99 -27.76 -1.68
CA TYR A 289 12.82 -26.89 -1.64
C TYR A 289 12.07 -27.03 -0.31
N THR A 290 11.67 -25.90 0.25
CA THR A 290 10.79 -25.84 1.43
C THR A 290 9.51 -25.08 1.08
N PHE A 291 8.37 -25.72 1.26
CA PHE A 291 7.06 -25.09 1.23
C PHE A 291 6.69 -24.56 2.61
N LEU A 292 6.35 -23.28 2.68
CA LEU A 292 5.82 -22.62 3.86
C LEU A 292 4.37 -22.25 3.60
N LEU A 293 3.44 -22.93 4.26
CA LEU A 293 2.04 -22.53 4.32
C LEU A 293 1.89 -21.44 5.38
N VAL A 294 1.68 -20.20 4.98
CA VAL A 294 1.57 -19.04 5.86
C VAL A 294 0.09 -18.79 6.17
N ALA A 295 -0.29 -18.98 7.42
CA ALA A 295 -1.66 -18.77 7.91
C ALA A 295 -1.63 -18.02 9.25
N PRO A 296 -1.59 -16.66 9.24
CA PRO A 296 -1.50 -15.87 10.47
C PRO A 296 -2.56 -16.25 11.50
N TRP A 297 -3.79 -16.50 11.05
CA TRP A 297 -4.94 -16.80 11.90
C TRP A 297 -5.74 -17.99 11.37
N LEU A 298 -5.54 -19.16 11.96
CA LEU A 298 -6.17 -20.40 11.51
C LEU A 298 -7.70 -20.37 11.64
N ARG A 299 -8.24 -19.71 12.68
CA ARG A 299 -9.69 -19.57 12.90
C ARG A 299 -10.41 -18.79 11.80
N GLN A 300 -9.68 -17.94 11.08
CA GLN A 300 -10.18 -17.07 10.00
C GLN A 300 -9.62 -17.47 8.64
N ALA A 301 -8.89 -18.58 8.56
CA ALA A 301 -8.26 -19.04 7.34
C ALA A 301 -9.31 -19.58 6.37
N ASP A 302 -9.14 -19.29 5.09
CA ASP A 302 -10.01 -19.79 4.03
C ASP A 302 -9.79 -21.28 3.82
N GLU A 303 -10.82 -22.09 4.12
CA GLU A 303 -10.83 -23.54 3.93
C GLU A 303 -11.06 -23.94 2.45
N GLY A 304 -11.43 -22.99 1.58
CA GLY A 304 -11.84 -23.29 0.20
C GLY A 304 -10.75 -23.85 -0.71
N ALA A 305 -9.47 -23.68 -0.35
CA ALA A 305 -8.32 -24.20 -1.09
C ALA A 305 -7.68 -25.43 -0.43
N MET A 306 -8.34 -26.03 0.56
CA MET A 306 -7.72 -27.05 1.40
C MET A 306 -7.34 -28.32 0.64
N ASP A 307 -8.18 -28.76 -0.32
CA ASP A 307 -7.89 -29.92 -1.16
C ASP A 307 -6.54 -29.74 -1.88
N LEU A 308 -6.31 -28.56 -2.49
CA LEU A 308 -5.05 -28.22 -3.16
C LEU A 308 -3.87 -28.13 -2.19
N ILE A 309 -4.10 -27.68 -0.95
CA ILE A 309 -3.05 -27.62 0.09
C ILE A 309 -2.63 -29.04 0.49
N ASN A 310 -3.58 -29.96 0.67
CA ASN A 310 -3.29 -31.35 0.98
C ASN A 310 -2.60 -32.06 -0.19
N GLU A 311 -3.03 -31.84 -1.43
CA GLU A 311 -2.34 -32.33 -2.63
C GLU A 311 -0.90 -31.81 -2.72
N LEU A 312 -0.69 -30.53 -2.39
CA LEU A 312 0.65 -29.93 -2.34
C LEU A 312 1.52 -30.56 -1.24
N TYR A 313 0.93 -30.88 -0.10
CA TYR A 313 1.62 -31.60 0.97
C TYR A 313 2.00 -33.02 0.53
N ASP A 314 1.08 -33.78 -0.06
CA ASP A 314 1.35 -35.11 -0.59
C ASP A 314 2.47 -35.08 -1.65
N TYR A 315 2.43 -34.10 -2.57
CA TYR A 315 3.48 -33.86 -3.53
C TYR A 315 4.83 -33.60 -2.85
N SER A 316 4.86 -32.79 -1.78
CA SER A 316 6.08 -32.51 -1.02
C SER A 316 6.66 -33.78 -0.39
N VAL A 317 5.82 -34.65 0.17
CA VAL A 317 6.22 -35.92 0.77
C VAL A 317 6.79 -36.88 -0.27
N ILE A 318 6.14 -37.00 -1.44
CA ILE A 318 6.59 -37.87 -2.54
C ILE A 318 7.99 -37.49 -3.03
N HIS A 319 8.26 -36.19 -3.13
CA HIS A 319 9.52 -35.67 -3.64
C HIS A 319 10.58 -35.39 -2.56
N GLY A 320 10.24 -35.55 -1.28
CA GLY A 320 11.15 -35.28 -0.17
C GLY A 320 11.42 -33.79 0.06
N TYR A 321 10.48 -32.93 -0.29
CA TYR A 321 10.52 -31.50 0.03
C TYR A 321 9.95 -31.26 1.42
N ARG A 322 10.50 -30.28 2.13
CA ARG A 322 9.98 -29.88 3.44
C ARG A 322 8.68 -29.12 3.26
N PHE A 323 7.72 -29.34 4.15
CA PHE A 323 6.46 -28.59 4.20
C PHE A 323 6.15 -28.25 5.66
N LEU A 324 5.82 -26.98 5.93
CA LEU A 324 5.52 -26.49 7.27
C LEU A 324 4.43 -25.41 7.22
N CYS A 325 3.48 -25.47 8.14
CA CYS A 325 2.51 -24.40 8.33
C CYS A 325 3.00 -23.40 9.38
N LEU A 326 3.19 -22.14 9.00
CA LEU A 326 3.56 -21.04 9.88
C LEU A 326 2.31 -20.28 10.35
N THR A 327 2.13 -20.14 11.66
CA THR A 327 0.98 -19.45 12.25
C THR A 327 1.33 -18.67 13.51
N ALA A 328 0.55 -17.64 13.83
CA ALA A 328 0.56 -16.97 15.13
C ALA A 328 -0.52 -17.54 16.07
N SER A 329 -1.30 -18.52 15.59
CA SER A 329 -2.40 -19.12 16.35
C SER A 329 -1.90 -20.17 17.34
N GLY A 330 -2.59 -20.31 18.48
CA GLY A 330 -2.23 -21.29 19.51
C GLY A 330 -2.75 -22.70 19.21
N ASP A 331 -2.36 -23.66 20.05
CA ASP A 331 -2.65 -25.10 19.89
C ASP A 331 -4.13 -25.42 19.69
N GLN A 332 -5.04 -24.67 20.31
CA GLN A 332 -6.49 -24.88 20.19
C GLN A 332 -6.99 -24.60 18.77
N ASP A 333 -6.48 -23.54 18.14
CA ASP A 333 -6.85 -23.16 16.78
C ASP A 333 -6.18 -24.09 15.76
N ILE A 334 -4.98 -24.58 16.07
CA ILE A 334 -4.28 -25.62 15.28
C ILE A 334 -5.10 -26.91 15.29
N ALA A 335 -5.48 -27.42 16.45
CA ALA A 335 -6.28 -28.64 16.56
C ALA A 335 -7.63 -28.50 15.85
N PHE A 336 -8.28 -27.34 15.98
CA PHE A 336 -9.51 -27.04 15.25
C PHE A 336 -9.31 -27.07 13.73
N TRP A 337 -8.24 -26.45 13.24
CA TRP A 337 -7.90 -26.47 11.83
C TRP A 337 -7.66 -27.89 11.34
N GLN A 338 -6.86 -28.69 12.05
CA GLN A 338 -6.61 -30.09 11.71
C GLN A 338 -7.89 -30.93 11.67
N GLU A 339 -8.79 -30.78 12.64
CA GLU A 339 -10.06 -31.50 12.68
C GLU A 339 -10.99 -31.14 11.50
N ASN A 340 -11.05 -29.85 11.14
CA ASN A 340 -11.90 -29.36 10.05
C ASN A 340 -11.34 -29.72 8.66
N THR A 341 -10.03 -29.66 8.50
CA THR A 341 -9.37 -29.70 7.19
C THR A 341 -8.70 -31.02 6.86
N GLY A 342 -8.49 -31.89 7.85
CA GLY A 342 -7.67 -33.09 7.69
C GLY A 342 -6.19 -32.78 7.50
N ALA A 343 -5.71 -31.61 7.91
CA ALA A 343 -4.31 -31.23 7.77
C ALA A 343 -3.37 -32.16 8.55
N GLU A 344 -2.51 -32.88 7.83
CA GLU A 344 -1.49 -33.79 8.39
C GLU A 344 -0.08 -33.20 8.42
N TYR A 345 0.11 -31.99 7.87
CA TYR A 345 1.40 -31.30 7.86
C TYR A 345 1.80 -30.74 9.24
N PRO A 346 3.11 -30.58 9.50
CA PRO A 346 3.60 -30.01 10.75
C PRO A 346 3.36 -28.50 10.83
N PHE A 347 3.31 -27.98 12.06
CA PHE A 347 3.09 -26.56 12.37
C PHE A 347 4.31 -25.94 13.06
N ALA A 348 4.51 -24.65 12.83
CA ALA A 348 5.45 -23.82 13.56
C ALA A 348 4.87 -22.43 13.82
N LEU A 349 5.37 -21.82 14.89
CA LEU A 349 4.95 -20.53 15.40
C LEU A 349 5.88 -19.42 14.90
N MET A 350 5.28 -18.29 14.56
CA MET A 350 5.97 -17.09 14.10
C MET A 350 5.13 -15.84 14.43
N ASP A 351 5.78 -14.69 14.53
CA ASP A 351 5.11 -13.41 14.79
C ASP A 351 4.04 -13.07 13.73
N GLU A 352 2.89 -12.56 14.20
CA GLU A 352 1.72 -12.23 13.38
C GLU A 352 2.03 -11.15 12.33
N ILE A 353 2.78 -10.11 12.70
CA ILE A 353 3.13 -9.00 11.82
C ILE A 353 4.09 -9.52 10.73
N THR A 354 5.03 -10.39 11.10
CA THR A 354 5.93 -11.03 10.13
C THR A 354 5.15 -11.89 9.13
N LEU A 355 4.21 -12.72 9.59
CA LEU A 355 3.40 -13.57 8.69
C LEU A 355 2.55 -12.75 7.70
N LYS A 356 1.90 -11.68 8.19
CA LYS A 356 1.15 -10.74 7.33
C LYS A 356 2.05 -10.03 6.30
N THR A 357 3.31 -9.81 6.66
CA THR A 357 4.30 -9.17 5.79
C THR A 357 4.82 -10.15 4.75
N MET A 358 5.00 -11.42 5.12
CA MET A 358 5.42 -12.49 4.22
C MET A 358 4.41 -12.72 3.10
N VAL A 359 3.11 -12.82 3.41
CA VAL A 359 2.09 -13.12 2.39
C VAL A 359 0.77 -12.39 2.70
N ARG A 360 0.13 -11.80 1.66
CA ARG A 360 -1.18 -11.13 1.79
C ARG A 360 -2.32 -12.13 1.55
N SER A 361 -2.30 -13.26 2.26
CA SER A 361 -3.27 -14.35 2.11
C SER A 361 -3.34 -15.13 3.42
N ASN A 362 -4.49 -15.72 3.73
CA ASN A 362 -4.71 -16.55 4.92
C ASN A 362 -5.62 -17.74 4.56
N PRO A 363 -5.07 -18.90 4.17
CA PRO A 363 -3.64 -19.20 4.04
C PRO A 363 -3.04 -18.72 2.71
N GLY A 364 -1.71 -18.68 2.61
CA GLY A 364 -0.97 -18.55 1.36
C GLY A 364 0.30 -19.38 1.39
N VAL A 365 0.89 -19.68 0.24
CA VAL A 365 2.08 -20.55 0.15
C VAL A 365 3.29 -19.75 -0.31
N ILE A 366 4.43 -20.00 0.32
CA ILE A 366 5.74 -19.51 -0.10
C ILE A 366 6.64 -20.71 -0.37
N LEU A 367 7.29 -20.72 -1.52
CA LEU A 367 8.35 -21.68 -1.86
C LEU A 367 9.70 -21.04 -1.61
N LEU A 368 10.51 -21.67 -0.76
CA LEU A 368 11.89 -21.31 -0.49
C LEU A 368 12.86 -22.34 -1.06
N GLN A 369 14.05 -21.87 -1.40
CA GLN A 369 15.22 -22.70 -1.67
C GLN A 369 16.45 -21.95 -1.19
N GLN A 370 17.22 -22.52 -0.28
CA GLN A 370 18.43 -21.91 0.28
C GLN A 370 18.20 -20.46 0.76
N GLY A 371 17.11 -20.24 1.48
CA GLY A 371 16.73 -18.92 2.01
C GLY A 371 16.21 -17.92 0.98
N VAL A 372 16.17 -18.27 -0.31
CA VAL A 372 15.64 -17.42 -1.39
C VAL A 372 14.17 -17.74 -1.64
N VAL A 373 13.34 -16.70 -1.73
CA VAL A 373 11.93 -16.81 -2.11
C VAL A 373 11.82 -17.14 -3.60
N VAL A 374 11.54 -18.40 -3.92
CA VAL A 374 11.41 -18.88 -5.29
C VAL A 374 10.08 -18.46 -5.90
N ASN A 375 8.98 -18.64 -5.16
CA ASN A 375 7.64 -18.34 -5.63
C ASN A 375 6.63 -18.16 -4.49
N LYS A 376 5.46 -17.58 -4.79
CA LYS A 376 4.41 -17.28 -3.82
C LYS A 376 3.03 -17.41 -4.44
N TRP A 377 2.09 -17.95 -3.68
CA TRP A 377 0.71 -18.13 -4.10
C TRP A 377 -0.27 -17.72 -3.01
N SER A 378 -1.37 -17.08 -3.41
CA SER A 378 -2.57 -16.98 -2.56
C SER A 378 -3.31 -18.31 -2.57
N ALA A 379 -4.26 -18.49 -1.64
CA ALA A 379 -5.14 -19.67 -1.62
C ALA A 379 -5.80 -19.97 -2.98
N SER A 380 -6.19 -18.92 -3.72
CA SER A 380 -6.82 -19.01 -5.04
C SER A 380 -5.89 -19.43 -6.19
N GLN A 381 -4.57 -19.47 -5.96
CA GLN A 381 -3.56 -19.70 -7.00
C GLN A 381 -2.61 -20.84 -6.67
N ILE A 382 -2.93 -21.66 -5.66
CA ILE A 382 -2.11 -22.82 -5.31
C ILE A 382 -2.03 -23.75 -6.54
N PRO A 383 -0.83 -24.19 -6.92
CA PRO A 383 -0.66 -25.05 -8.09
C PRO A 383 -1.33 -26.41 -7.87
N ASP A 384 -2.01 -26.89 -8.92
CA ASP A 384 -2.68 -28.19 -8.95
C ASP A 384 -1.75 -29.30 -9.46
N GLU A 385 -2.23 -30.55 -9.44
CA GLU A 385 -1.50 -31.74 -9.91
C GLU A 385 -1.00 -31.60 -11.36
N TYR A 386 -1.72 -30.88 -12.22
CA TYR A 386 -1.30 -30.64 -13.61
C TYR A 386 -0.06 -29.73 -13.70
N GLN A 387 0.08 -28.78 -12.77
CA GLN A 387 1.26 -27.93 -12.67
C GLN A 387 2.41 -28.64 -11.93
N LEU A 388 2.10 -29.49 -10.95
CA LEU A 388 3.04 -30.25 -10.11
C LEU A 388 3.32 -31.66 -10.64
N HIS A 389 3.57 -31.79 -11.95
CA HIS A 389 3.68 -33.10 -12.62
C HIS A 389 5.09 -33.72 -12.61
N ASP A 390 6.12 -33.01 -12.15
CA ASP A 390 7.50 -33.51 -12.01
C ASP A 390 8.17 -32.78 -10.84
N ALA A 391 9.44 -33.07 -10.55
CA ALA A 391 10.24 -32.38 -9.55
C ALA A 391 10.43 -30.88 -9.89
N LEU A 392 10.49 -30.04 -8.85
CA LEU A 392 10.48 -28.57 -8.96
C LEU A 392 11.67 -28.01 -9.76
N ASP A 393 12.81 -28.70 -9.77
CA ASP A 393 14.00 -28.33 -10.54
C ASP A 393 13.75 -28.29 -12.06
N LYS A 394 12.79 -29.10 -12.54
CA LYS A 394 12.41 -29.17 -13.95
C LYS A 394 11.21 -28.30 -14.31
N LEU A 395 10.49 -27.80 -13.32
CA LEU A 395 9.27 -27.02 -13.52
C LEU A 395 9.55 -25.52 -13.48
N ASP A 396 8.84 -24.74 -14.31
CA ASP A 396 8.96 -23.29 -14.31
C ASP A 396 8.58 -22.66 -12.95
N ILE A 397 7.69 -23.31 -12.20
CA ILE A 397 7.23 -22.84 -10.88
C ILE A 397 8.30 -22.97 -9.78
N GLY A 398 9.27 -23.87 -9.95
CA GLY A 398 10.42 -24.06 -9.05
C GLY A 398 11.63 -23.21 -9.43
N GLN A 399 11.51 -22.38 -10.47
CA GLN A 399 12.51 -21.40 -10.86
C GLN A 399 12.06 -19.99 -10.51
N VAL A 400 12.99 -19.15 -10.06
CA VAL A 400 12.71 -17.73 -9.80
C VAL A 400 12.33 -17.05 -11.12
N ASN A 401 11.04 -16.79 -11.32
CA ASN A 401 10.56 -16.11 -12.52
C ASN A 401 10.98 -14.64 -12.51
N ARG A 402 12.09 -14.33 -13.16
CA ARG A 402 12.67 -12.97 -13.24
C ARG A 402 11.98 -12.07 -14.26
N LYS A 403 10.64 -12.10 -14.38
CA LYS A 403 9.95 -10.96 -15.01
C LYS A 403 10.31 -9.72 -14.20
N THR A 404 11.11 -8.84 -14.80
CA THR A 404 11.59 -7.63 -14.12
C THR A 404 10.38 -6.81 -13.68
N VAL A 405 10.45 -6.18 -12.50
CA VAL A 405 9.41 -5.27 -11.98
C VAL A 405 8.95 -4.30 -13.07
N THR A 406 9.88 -3.78 -13.87
CA THR A 406 9.60 -2.91 -15.03
C THR A 406 8.62 -3.52 -16.02
N HIS A 407 8.74 -4.81 -16.33
CA HIS A 407 7.85 -5.48 -17.28
C HIS A 407 6.42 -5.57 -16.74
N LYS A 408 6.26 -5.95 -15.46
CA LYS A 408 4.96 -5.96 -14.77
C LYS A 408 4.34 -4.57 -14.72
N VAL A 409 5.13 -3.55 -14.39
CA VAL A 409 4.68 -2.15 -14.35
C VAL A 409 4.24 -1.68 -15.74
N VAL A 410 5.01 -1.97 -16.79
CA VAL A 410 4.66 -1.58 -18.17
C VAL A 410 3.37 -2.25 -18.61
N GLU A 411 3.20 -3.54 -18.33
CA GLU A 411 1.99 -4.29 -18.67
C GLU A 411 0.75 -3.71 -17.96
N LEU A 412 0.87 -3.44 -16.65
CA LEU A 412 -0.19 -2.87 -15.84
C LEU A 412 -0.55 -1.43 -16.27
N VAL A 413 0.47 -0.59 -16.50
CA VAL A 413 0.28 0.78 -16.97
C VAL A 413 -0.33 0.77 -18.37
N ALA A 414 0.13 -0.10 -19.26
CA ALA A 414 -0.43 -0.23 -20.61
C ALA A 414 -1.91 -0.67 -20.56
N TRP A 415 -2.26 -1.63 -19.71
CA TRP A 415 -3.63 -2.09 -19.54
C TRP A 415 -4.58 -0.95 -19.11
N PHE A 416 -4.14 -0.06 -18.23
CA PHE A 416 -4.94 1.09 -17.82
C PHE A 416 -4.92 2.25 -18.83
N VAL A 417 -3.74 2.61 -19.34
CA VAL A 417 -3.50 3.81 -20.14
C VAL A 417 -3.93 3.64 -21.60
N CYS A 418 -3.75 2.48 -22.21
CA CYS A 418 -4.09 2.27 -23.62
C CYS A 418 -5.60 2.47 -23.89
N PRO A 419 -6.53 1.88 -23.12
CA PRO A 419 -7.96 2.14 -23.30
C PRO A 419 -8.31 3.61 -23.02
N LEU A 420 -7.69 4.21 -22.01
CA LEU A 420 -7.90 5.62 -21.66
C LEU A 420 -7.46 6.56 -22.79
N LEU A 421 -6.28 6.32 -23.37
CA LEU A 421 -5.78 7.07 -24.52
C LEU A 421 -6.65 6.85 -25.75
N PHE A 422 -7.14 5.64 -25.98
CA PHE A 422 -8.06 5.34 -27.08
C PHE A 422 -9.35 6.17 -26.96
N PHE A 423 -9.99 6.23 -25.78
CA PHE A 423 -11.19 7.04 -25.57
C PHE A 423 -10.92 8.55 -25.72
N THR A 424 -9.78 9.04 -25.24
CA THR A 424 -9.41 10.47 -25.37
C THR A 424 -9.09 10.85 -26.82
N LEU A 425 -8.42 9.98 -27.58
CA LEU A 425 -8.14 10.19 -29.00
C LEU A 425 -9.42 10.19 -29.84
N LEU A 426 -10.35 9.25 -29.57
CA LEU A 426 -11.66 9.23 -30.23
C LEU A 426 -12.46 10.52 -29.97
N ASP A 427 -12.43 11.05 -28.74
CA ASP A 427 -13.06 12.35 -28.43
C ASP A 427 -12.47 13.47 -29.28
N LEU A 428 -11.13 13.58 -29.31
CA LEU A 428 -10.43 14.62 -30.09
C LEU A 428 -10.74 14.53 -31.59
N ILE A 429 -10.79 13.32 -32.15
CA ILE A 429 -11.16 13.09 -33.56
C ILE A 429 -12.62 13.50 -33.79
N TRP A 430 -13.53 13.13 -32.91
CA TRP A 430 -14.96 13.46 -33.03
C TRP A 430 -15.20 14.96 -32.98
N LEU A 431 -14.50 15.69 -32.11
CA LEU A 431 -14.53 17.14 -32.06
C LEU A 431 -14.04 17.78 -33.35
N ARG A 432 -12.94 17.27 -33.91
CA ARG A 432 -12.40 17.77 -35.18
C ARG A 432 -13.39 17.57 -36.32
N ILE A 433 -14.03 16.40 -36.41
CA ILE A 433 -15.08 16.12 -37.40
C ILE A 433 -16.26 17.07 -37.22
N LYS A 434 -16.72 17.28 -35.98
CA LYS A 434 -17.83 18.20 -35.69
C LYS A 434 -17.50 19.65 -36.05
N ALA A 435 -16.28 20.10 -35.77
CA ALA A 435 -15.82 21.45 -36.13
C ALA A 435 -15.79 21.64 -37.65
N VAL A 436 -15.28 20.64 -38.41
CA VAL A 436 -15.28 20.67 -39.88
C VAL A 436 -16.71 20.67 -40.44
N ARG A 437 -17.62 19.84 -39.90
CA ARG A 437 -19.03 19.82 -40.32
C ARG A 437 -19.75 21.14 -40.02
N LYS A 438 -19.48 21.76 -38.87
CA LYS A 438 -20.05 23.08 -38.52
C LYS A 438 -19.54 24.15 -39.48
N LYS A 439 -18.24 24.18 -39.75
CA LYS A 439 -17.64 25.13 -40.70
C LYS A 439 -18.24 24.98 -42.10
N ARG A 440 -18.39 23.74 -42.60
CA ARG A 440 -19.06 23.49 -43.89
C ARG A 440 -20.50 24.00 -43.92
N ARG A 441 -21.28 23.80 -42.86
CA ARG A 441 -22.65 24.37 -42.77
C ARG A 441 -22.64 25.89 -42.80
N GLU A 442 -21.76 26.53 -42.03
CA GLU A 442 -21.63 28.00 -42.01
C GLU A 442 -21.17 28.55 -43.37
N ASP A 443 -20.29 27.84 -44.09
CA ASP A 443 -19.85 28.20 -45.44
C ASP A 443 -21.01 28.07 -46.45
N THR A 444 -21.81 26.98 -46.39
CA THR A 444 -23.00 26.79 -47.24
C THR A 444 -24.08 27.85 -46.97
N GLU A 445 -24.40 28.13 -45.70
CA GLU A 445 -25.37 29.17 -45.33
C GLU A 445 -24.93 30.55 -45.85
N ARG A 446 -23.63 30.88 -45.80
CA ARG A 446 -23.08 32.12 -46.36
C ARG A 446 -23.17 32.21 -47.88
N GLU A 447 -22.97 31.09 -48.59
CA GLU A 447 -23.15 31.04 -50.04
C GLU A 447 -24.62 31.23 -50.42
N GLU A 448 -25.56 30.54 -49.74
CA GLU A 448 -27.00 30.70 -49.97
C GLU A 448 -27.46 32.14 -49.73
N THR A 449 -26.98 32.79 -48.67
CA THR A 449 -27.33 34.20 -48.36
C THR A 449 -26.80 35.17 -49.43
N LYS A 450 -25.60 34.93 -49.98
CA LYS A 450 -25.01 35.75 -51.06
C LYS A 450 -25.67 35.54 -52.43
N THR A 451 -26.38 34.44 -52.63
CA THR A 451 -27.07 34.14 -53.89
C THR A 451 -28.51 34.65 -53.88
N ALA A 452 -29.02 35.06 -52.70
CA ALA A 452 -30.36 35.60 -52.50
C ALA A 452 -30.41 37.15 -52.48
N GLU A 453 -29.27 37.82 -52.36
CA GLU A 453 -29.07 39.25 -52.64
C GLU A 453 -28.73 39.47 -54.12
#